data_AF-A0A9E8AV20-F1
#
_entry.id   AF-A0A9E8AV20-F1
#
_cell.length_a   1.000
_cell.length_b   1.000
_cell.length_c   1.000
_cell.angle_alpha   90.00
_cell.angle_beta   90.00
_cell.angle_gamma   90.00
#
_symmetry.space_group_name_H-M   'P 1'
#
loop_
_entity.id
_entity.type
_entity.pdbx_description
1 polymer ?
#
loop_
_entity_poly.entity_id
_entity_poly.type
_entity_poly.pdbx_seq_one_letter_code
_entity_poly.pdbx_strand_id
1 'polypeptide(L)'
;MTEAGHALFLDCRDLSARQIPFDLDAEGLRLLVIDSKVSHSHSESGYGARRRTCEESAASFGVDSLRELADDVDLSELTEEQRKRVRHVIAENARVRATVELLEDNERAAGDEHGARISAIGDLLVASHESLQHDYEVSCVELDVAVAAAMGAGALGARMIGGGFGGSAIALIHAYQVDLVGDAVTAAFAEHGFREPDIFAVSAGGGAARFD
;
A
#
# COMPACT_ATOMS: atom_id res chain seq x y z
N MET A 1 -14.59 -4.43 13.49
CA MET A 1 -13.32 -4.12 14.19
C MET A 1 -12.24 -5.05 13.65
N THR A 2 -10.97 -4.67 13.68
CA THR A 2 -9.87 -5.58 13.29
C THR A 2 -9.67 -6.67 14.33
N GLU A 3 -9.15 -7.82 13.89
CA GLU A 3 -8.78 -8.95 14.75
C GLU A 3 -7.27 -9.17 14.70
N ALA A 4 -6.68 -9.63 15.81
CA ALA A 4 -5.26 -9.95 15.84
C ALA A 4 -4.94 -11.07 14.83
N GLY A 5 -3.80 -10.95 14.14
CA GLY A 5 -3.39 -11.88 13.09
C GLY A 5 -4.22 -11.78 11.81
N HIS A 6 -5.05 -10.76 11.64
CA HIS A 6 -5.88 -10.59 10.44
C HIS A 6 -5.74 -9.18 9.83
N ALA A 7 -5.76 -9.13 8.51
CA ALA A 7 -6.02 -7.92 7.74
C ALA A 7 -7.54 -7.75 7.56
N LEU A 8 -8.00 -6.50 7.42
CA LEU A 8 -9.41 -6.19 7.20
C LEU A 8 -9.66 -5.89 5.72
N PHE A 9 -10.36 -6.76 5.01
CA PHE A 9 -10.90 -6.44 3.70
C PHE A 9 -12.23 -5.70 3.86
N LEU A 10 -12.25 -4.42 3.48
CA LEU A 10 -13.38 -3.52 3.63
C LEU A 10 -13.89 -3.08 2.25
N ASP A 11 -15.16 -3.36 1.94
CA ASP A 11 -15.84 -2.78 0.78
C ASP A 11 -16.44 -1.43 1.18
N CYS A 12 -15.82 -0.34 0.76
CA CYS A 12 -16.27 1.02 1.11
C CYS A 12 -17.63 1.40 0.51
N ARG A 13 -18.21 0.61 -0.41
CA ARG A 13 -19.54 0.87 -0.97
C ARG A 13 -20.65 0.61 0.04
N ASP A 14 -20.57 -0.50 0.77
CA ASP A 14 -21.61 -0.94 1.73
C ASP A 14 -21.07 -1.15 3.15
N LEU A 15 -19.78 -0.88 3.35
CA LEU A 15 -19.04 -1.07 4.60
C LEU A 15 -19.00 -2.52 5.09
N SER A 16 -19.27 -3.49 4.20
CA SER A 16 -19.05 -4.89 4.49
C SER A 16 -17.57 -5.15 4.74
N ALA A 17 -17.30 -5.99 5.74
CA ALA A 17 -15.94 -6.24 6.20
C ALA A 17 -15.71 -7.73 6.42
N ARG A 18 -14.55 -8.22 6.00
CA ARG A 18 -14.10 -9.60 6.21
C ARG A 18 -12.70 -9.59 6.81
N GLN A 19 -12.47 -10.47 7.78
CA GLN A 19 -11.12 -10.73 8.31
C GLN A 19 -10.41 -11.69 7.38
N ILE A 20 -9.21 -11.32 6.96
CA ILE A 20 -8.35 -12.11 6.09
C ILE A 20 -7.14 -12.54 6.92
N PRO A 21 -6.84 -13.84 7.06
CA PRO A 21 -5.68 -14.31 7.78
C PRO A 21 -4.39 -13.61 7.30
N PHE A 22 -3.62 -13.07 8.23
CA PHE A 22 -2.43 -12.27 7.98
C PHE A 22 -1.39 -12.45 9.09
N ASP A 23 -1.05 -13.71 9.35
CA ASP A 23 -0.03 -14.09 10.33
C ASP A 23 1.35 -14.15 9.68
N LEU A 24 1.98 -12.99 9.52
CA LEU A 24 3.33 -12.89 8.94
C LEU A 24 4.38 -13.63 9.77
N ASP A 25 4.17 -13.75 11.08
CA ASP A 25 5.13 -14.41 11.97
C ASP A 25 5.19 -15.91 11.69
N ALA A 26 4.03 -16.54 11.43
CA ALA A 26 3.95 -17.93 11.00
C ALA A 26 4.67 -18.18 9.66
N GLU A 27 4.75 -17.17 8.80
CA GLU A 27 5.45 -17.23 7.50
C GLU A 27 6.94 -16.87 7.58
N GLY A 28 7.46 -16.55 8.77
CA GLY A 28 8.83 -16.04 8.92
C GLY A 28 9.04 -14.68 8.25
N LEU A 29 7.98 -13.90 8.10
CA LEU A 29 7.96 -12.57 7.51
C LEU A 29 7.75 -11.49 8.57
N ARG A 30 8.05 -10.24 8.21
CA ARG A 30 7.73 -9.05 8.98
C ARG A 30 7.28 -7.94 8.05
N LEU A 31 6.45 -7.04 8.57
CA LEU A 31 6.17 -5.76 7.93
C LEU A 31 6.95 -4.68 8.66
N LEU A 32 7.91 -4.06 7.98
CA LEU A 32 8.59 -2.87 8.47
C LEU A 32 7.75 -1.64 8.14
N VAL A 33 7.49 -0.80 9.12
CA VAL A 33 6.99 0.57 8.92
C VAL A 33 8.18 1.52 8.95
N ILE A 34 8.24 2.41 7.96
CA ILE A 34 9.27 3.43 7.81
C ILE A 34 8.56 4.79 7.82
N ASP A 35 8.57 5.48 8.96
CA ASP A 35 8.05 6.85 9.10
C ASP A 35 9.12 7.84 8.65
N SER A 36 8.86 8.52 7.53
CA SER A 36 9.81 9.45 6.92
C SER A 36 9.99 10.75 7.69
N LYS A 37 9.18 10.99 8.74
CA LYS A 37 9.10 12.25 9.50
C LYS A 37 8.62 13.46 8.70
N VAL A 38 8.23 13.25 7.45
CA VAL A 38 7.64 14.29 6.62
C VAL A 38 6.14 14.36 6.91
N SER A 39 5.67 15.51 7.38
CA SER A 39 4.24 15.76 7.59
C SER A 39 3.79 16.93 6.71
N HIS A 40 2.78 16.71 5.88
CA HIS A 40 2.05 17.77 5.20
C HIS A 40 0.64 17.90 5.81
N SER A 41 0.17 19.13 6.01
CA SER A 41 -1.20 19.36 6.49
C SER A 41 -2.21 18.86 5.44
N HIS A 42 -3.31 18.20 5.87
CA HIS A 42 -4.33 17.68 4.95
C HIS A 42 -4.98 18.75 4.06
N SER A 43 -4.96 20.02 4.47
CA SER A 43 -5.43 21.16 3.68
C SER A 43 -4.49 21.55 2.55
N GLU A 44 -3.19 21.28 2.69
CA GLU A 44 -2.15 21.65 1.73
C GLU A 44 -1.65 20.45 0.90
N SER A 45 -1.87 19.22 1.37
CA SER A 45 -1.34 18.00 0.75
C SER A 45 -1.98 17.63 -0.59
N GLY A 46 -2.96 18.37 -1.11
CA GLY A 46 -3.60 18.03 -2.40
C GLY A 46 -4.58 16.85 -2.34
N TYR A 47 -4.81 16.24 -1.17
CA TYR A 47 -5.81 15.18 -0.97
C TYR A 47 -7.20 15.59 -1.49
N GLY A 48 -7.65 16.79 -1.14
CA GLY A 48 -8.94 17.31 -1.61
C GLY A 48 -9.02 17.47 -3.12
N ALA A 49 -7.90 17.73 -3.81
CA ALA A 49 -7.87 17.78 -5.27
C ALA A 49 -8.05 16.38 -5.86
N ARG A 50 -7.33 15.36 -5.36
CA ARG A 50 -7.48 13.96 -5.82
C ARG A 50 -8.91 13.47 -5.67
N ARG A 51 -9.54 13.76 -4.52
CA ARG A 51 -10.95 13.43 -4.28
C ARG A 51 -11.86 14.08 -5.33
N ARG A 52 -11.74 15.39 -5.53
CA ARG A 52 -12.56 16.11 -6.52
C ARG A 52 -12.37 15.57 -7.93
N THR A 53 -11.14 15.33 -8.36
CA THR A 53 -10.87 14.74 -9.69
C THR A 53 -11.54 13.38 -9.85
N CYS A 54 -11.55 12.54 -8.81
CA CYS A 54 -12.23 11.24 -8.86
C CYS A 54 -13.76 11.39 -8.93
N GLU A 55 -14.34 12.31 -8.15
CA GLU A 55 -15.78 12.61 -8.16
C GLU A 55 -16.23 13.16 -9.52
N GLU A 56 -15.49 14.11 -10.08
CA GLU A 56 -15.74 14.66 -11.42
C GLU A 56 -15.59 13.59 -12.51
N SER A 57 -14.60 12.70 -12.39
CA SER A 57 -14.43 11.60 -13.32
C SER A 57 -15.59 10.61 -13.26
N ALA A 58 -16.06 10.25 -12.05
CA ALA A 58 -17.21 9.37 -11.85
C ALA A 58 -18.50 9.99 -12.44
N ALA A 59 -18.70 11.29 -12.22
CA ALA A 59 -19.82 12.03 -12.79
C ALA A 59 -19.83 12.02 -14.34
N SER A 60 -18.66 12.10 -14.98
CA SER A 60 -18.54 12.00 -16.45
C SER A 60 -18.98 10.63 -17.00
N PHE A 61 -18.91 9.56 -16.20
CA PHE A 61 -19.42 8.24 -16.55
C PHE A 61 -20.85 7.99 -16.05
N GLY A 62 -21.45 8.93 -15.30
CA GLY A 62 -22.79 8.78 -14.74
C GLY A 62 -22.88 7.75 -13.61
N VAL A 63 -21.80 7.52 -12.87
CA VAL A 63 -21.74 6.59 -11.72
C VAL A 63 -21.44 7.34 -10.42
N ASP A 64 -21.85 6.78 -9.28
CA ASP A 64 -21.62 7.41 -7.98
C ASP A 64 -20.16 7.25 -7.50
N SER A 65 -19.47 6.22 -7.99
CA SER A 65 -18.09 5.92 -7.64
C SER A 65 -17.34 5.29 -8.81
N LEU A 66 -16.05 5.61 -8.93
CA LEU A 66 -15.12 4.95 -9.86
C LEU A 66 -15.02 3.43 -9.64
N ARG A 67 -15.42 2.94 -8.46
CA ARG A 67 -15.51 1.50 -8.15
C ARG A 67 -16.52 0.76 -9.04
N GLU A 68 -17.49 1.45 -9.63
CA GLU A 68 -18.52 0.86 -10.49
C GLU A 68 -18.06 0.67 -11.94
N LEU A 69 -16.92 1.26 -12.31
CA LEU A 69 -16.38 1.13 -13.65
C LEU A 69 -15.80 -0.27 -13.87
N ALA A 70 -15.97 -0.79 -15.09
CA ALA A 70 -15.29 -1.99 -15.54
C ALA A 70 -13.78 -1.73 -15.72
N ASP A 71 -12.97 -2.79 -15.61
CA ASP A 71 -11.51 -2.68 -15.70
C ASP A 71 -11.03 -2.19 -17.09
N ASP A 72 -11.86 -2.38 -18.14
CA ASP A 72 -11.59 -2.03 -19.54
C ASP A 72 -12.38 -0.80 -20.05
N VAL A 73 -12.91 0.03 -19.14
CA VAL A 73 -13.64 1.24 -19.48
C VAL A 73 -12.84 2.17 -20.41
N ASP A 74 -13.49 2.75 -21.42
CA ASP A 74 -12.86 3.73 -22.30
C ASP A 74 -12.64 5.06 -21.59
N LEU A 75 -11.38 5.50 -21.52
CA LEU A 75 -10.94 6.73 -20.87
C LEU A 75 -10.56 7.83 -21.89
N SER A 76 -10.95 7.68 -23.16
CA SER A 76 -10.61 8.60 -24.25
C SER A 76 -11.13 10.02 -24.03
N GLU A 77 -12.36 10.14 -23.51
CA GLU A 77 -13.04 11.42 -23.24
C GLU A 77 -12.55 12.14 -21.97
N LEU A 78 -11.71 11.49 -21.15
CA LEU A 78 -11.16 12.12 -19.95
C LEU A 78 -9.94 12.99 -20.27
N THR A 79 -9.76 14.04 -19.48
CA THR A 79 -8.47 14.76 -19.42
C THR A 79 -7.35 13.82 -18.96
N GLU A 80 -6.09 14.17 -19.26
CA GLU A 80 -4.96 13.34 -18.87
C GLU A 80 -4.87 13.13 -17.35
N GLU A 81 -5.15 14.18 -16.56
CA GLU A 81 -5.18 14.07 -15.11
C GLU A 81 -6.26 13.07 -14.64
N GLN A 82 -7.50 13.24 -15.12
CA GLN A 82 -8.60 12.33 -14.78
C GLN A 82 -8.29 10.89 -15.18
N ARG A 83 -7.76 10.69 -16.40
CA ARG A 83 -7.37 9.37 -16.89
C ARG A 83 -6.36 8.68 -15.97
N LYS A 84 -5.34 9.40 -15.51
CA LYS A 84 -4.37 8.89 -14.55
C LYS A 84 -5.04 8.49 -13.22
N ARG A 85 -5.91 9.34 -12.65
CA ARG A 85 -6.62 9.02 -11.39
C ARG A 85 -7.53 7.80 -11.54
N VAL A 86 -8.32 7.73 -12.62
CA VAL A 86 -9.23 6.60 -12.87
C VAL A 86 -8.45 5.30 -13.05
N ARG A 87 -7.36 5.32 -13.83
CA ARG A 87 -6.47 4.16 -14.00
C ARG A 87 -5.92 3.66 -12.67
N HIS A 88 -5.44 4.57 -11.81
CA HIS A 88 -4.98 4.21 -10.47
C HIS A 88 -6.08 3.52 -9.67
N VAL A 89 -7.28 4.11 -9.59
CA VAL A 89 -8.38 3.60 -8.75
C VAL A 89 -8.83 2.21 -9.22
N ILE A 90 -8.99 2.00 -10.52
CA ILE A 90 -9.37 0.70 -11.09
C ILE A 90 -8.30 -0.34 -10.77
N ALA A 91 -7.04 -0.03 -11.09
CA ALA A 91 -5.93 -0.96 -10.88
C ALA A 91 -5.68 -1.26 -9.39
N GLU A 92 -5.83 -0.28 -8.50
CA GLU A 92 -5.67 -0.47 -7.06
C GLU A 92 -6.78 -1.37 -6.49
N ASN A 93 -8.04 -1.18 -6.92
CA ASN A 93 -9.13 -2.08 -6.54
C ASN A 93 -8.87 -3.52 -6.99
N ALA A 94 -8.32 -3.73 -8.19
CA ALA A 94 -7.92 -5.04 -8.67
C ALA A 94 -6.76 -5.63 -7.84
N ARG A 95 -5.73 -4.84 -7.51
CA ARG A 95 -4.60 -5.27 -6.66
C ARG A 95 -5.04 -5.69 -5.26
N VAL A 96 -6.03 -5.01 -4.67
CA VAL A 96 -6.61 -5.40 -3.38
C VAL A 96 -7.26 -6.78 -3.49
N ARG A 97 -8.10 -7.02 -4.51
CA ARG A 97 -8.74 -8.33 -4.71
C ARG A 97 -7.71 -9.44 -4.90
N ALA A 98 -6.70 -9.21 -5.74
CA ALA A 98 -5.61 -10.17 -5.96
C ALA A 98 -4.82 -10.46 -4.67
N THR A 99 -4.53 -9.44 -3.87
CA THR A 99 -3.87 -9.63 -2.56
C THR A 99 -4.72 -10.49 -1.62
N VAL A 100 -6.03 -10.24 -1.57
CA VAL A 100 -6.95 -11.02 -0.73
C VAL A 100 -7.00 -12.49 -1.17
N GLU A 101 -7.10 -12.75 -2.48
CA GLU A 101 -7.07 -14.12 -3.02
C GLU A 101 -5.77 -14.86 -2.63
N LEU A 102 -4.62 -14.19 -2.77
CA LEU A 102 -3.32 -14.76 -2.38
C LEU A 102 -3.19 -15.02 -0.87
N LEU A 103 -3.81 -14.17 -0.04
CA LEU A 103 -3.81 -14.36 1.42
C LEU A 103 -4.76 -15.49 1.86
N GLU A 104 -5.90 -15.65 1.19
CA GLU A 104 -6.87 -16.70 1.51
C GLU A 104 -6.41 -18.11 1.07
N ASP A 105 -5.62 -18.20 0.00
CA ASP A 105 -5.05 -19.47 -0.49
C ASP A 105 -3.92 -20.05 0.38
N ASN A 106 -3.72 -19.54 1.61
CA ASN A 106 -2.61 -19.92 2.50
C ASN A 106 -2.54 -21.41 2.84
N GLU A 107 -3.68 -22.08 2.97
CA GLU A 107 -3.71 -23.49 3.41
C GLU A 107 -3.17 -24.49 2.37
N ARG A 108 -2.94 -24.06 1.12
CA ARG A 108 -2.68 -24.98 -0.01
C ARG A 108 -1.26 -24.94 -0.55
N ALA A 109 -0.53 -23.85 -0.33
CA ALA A 109 0.77 -23.65 -0.95
C ALA A 109 1.90 -24.20 -0.04
N ALA A 110 2.63 -25.20 -0.53
CA ALA A 110 3.81 -25.75 0.12
C ALA A 110 5.03 -25.64 -0.79
N GLY A 111 6.24 -25.50 -0.20
CA GLY A 111 7.48 -25.43 -0.97
C GLY A 111 7.53 -24.23 -1.93
N ASP A 112 7.88 -24.46 -3.19
CA ASP A 112 8.11 -23.39 -4.17
C ASP A 112 6.85 -22.55 -4.46
N GLU A 113 5.66 -23.18 -4.43
CA GLU A 113 4.38 -22.47 -4.63
C GLU A 113 4.12 -21.45 -3.53
N HIS A 114 4.54 -21.77 -2.30
CA HIS A 114 4.44 -20.86 -1.17
C HIS A 114 5.31 -19.62 -1.38
N GLY A 115 6.57 -19.81 -1.77
CA GLY A 115 7.48 -18.71 -2.07
C GLY A 115 6.99 -17.82 -3.22
N ALA A 116 6.46 -18.43 -4.29
CA ALA A 116 5.90 -17.69 -5.42
C ALA A 116 4.70 -16.81 -5.02
N ARG A 117 3.82 -17.32 -4.16
CA ARG A 117 2.67 -16.57 -3.63
C ARG A 117 3.10 -15.35 -2.82
N ILE A 118 4.07 -15.51 -1.92
CA ILE A 118 4.61 -14.41 -1.13
C ILE A 118 5.28 -13.36 -2.02
N SER A 119 6.06 -13.81 -3.03
CA SER A 119 6.64 -12.92 -4.03
C SER A 119 5.57 -12.13 -4.79
N ALA A 120 4.47 -12.78 -5.18
CA ALA A 120 3.38 -12.11 -5.89
C ALA A 120 2.69 -11.02 -5.04
N ILE A 121 2.56 -11.22 -3.72
CA ILE A 121 2.09 -10.16 -2.80
C ILE A 121 3.08 -8.99 -2.81
N GLY A 122 4.38 -9.28 -2.77
CA GLY A 122 5.45 -8.29 -2.91
C GLY A 122 5.34 -7.45 -4.18
N ASP A 123 5.16 -8.11 -5.33
CA ASP A 123 4.97 -7.47 -6.64
C ASP A 123 3.74 -6.55 -6.66
N LEU A 124 2.64 -6.95 -6.00
CA LEU A 124 1.43 -6.12 -5.88
C LEU A 124 1.67 -4.86 -5.04
N LEU A 125 2.51 -4.93 -4.00
CA LEU A 125 2.90 -3.74 -3.22
C LEU A 125 3.69 -2.77 -4.10
N VAL A 126 4.70 -3.26 -4.83
CA VAL A 126 5.54 -2.44 -5.71
C VAL A 126 4.70 -1.78 -6.81
N ALA A 127 3.87 -2.56 -7.51
CA ALA A 127 2.99 -2.04 -8.56
C ALA A 127 2.00 -0.98 -8.03
N SER A 128 1.58 -1.11 -6.77
CA SER A 128 0.77 -0.08 -6.13
C SER A 128 1.57 1.20 -5.85
N HIS A 129 2.80 1.09 -5.36
CA HIS A 129 3.66 2.24 -5.14
C HIS A 129 3.91 3.03 -6.43
N GLU A 130 4.29 2.34 -7.51
CA GLU A 130 4.49 2.95 -8.83
C GLU A 130 3.22 3.68 -9.31
N SER A 131 2.05 3.07 -9.11
CA SER A 131 0.77 3.69 -9.44
C SER A 131 0.50 4.92 -8.58
N LEU A 132 0.82 4.90 -7.28
CA LEU A 132 0.70 6.06 -6.40
C LEU A 132 1.68 7.18 -6.76
N GLN A 133 2.87 6.83 -7.26
CA GLN A 133 3.89 7.77 -7.68
C GLN A 133 3.55 8.45 -9.00
N HIS A 134 3.12 7.69 -10.01
CA HIS A 134 3.03 8.17 -11.40
C HIS A 134 1.60 8.47 -11.88
N ASP A 135 0.62 7.65 -11.46
CA ASP A 135 -0.79 7.81 -11.84
C ASP A 135 -1.57 8.61 -10.80
N TYR A 136 -1.37 8.36 -9.50
CA TYR A 136 -2.06 9.10 -8.45
C TYR A 136 -1.29 10.35 -8.00
N GLU A 137 0.02 10.37 -8.22
CA GLU A 137 0.91 11.51 -7.92
C GLU A 137 0.76 11.99 -6.48
N VAL A 138 0.83 11.04 -5.52
CA VAL A 138 0.72 11.31 -4.08
C VAL A 138 1.97 10.87 -3.30
N SER A 139 2.99 10.32 -3.95
CA SER A 139 4.26 10.04 -3.26
C SER A 139 5.09 11.31 -3.04
N CYS A 140 6.23 11.17 -2.36
CA CYS A 140 7.26 12.21 -2.25
C CYS A 140 8.65 11.56 -2.27
N VAL A 141 9.69 12.38 -2.41
CA VAL A 141 11.06 11.89 -2.58
C VAL A 141 11.51 11.00 -1.41
N GLU A 142 11.12 11.33 -0.18
CA GLU A 142 11.48 10.57 1.00
C GLU A 142 10.82 9.18 1.02
N LEU A 143 9.56 9.09 0.58
CA LEU A 143 8.86 7.80 0.45
C LEU A 143 9.45 6.96 -0.68
N ASP A 144 9.77 7.59 -1.81
CA ASP A 144 10.38 6.93 -2.96
C ASP A 144 11.77 6.38 -2.61
N VAL A 145 12.57 7.16 -1.86
CA VAL A 145 13.88 6.73 -1.34
C VAL A 145 13.73 5.60 -0.32
N ALA A 146 12.76 5.66 0.59
CA ALA A 146 12.48 4.58 1.53
C ALA A 146 12.15 3.26 0.83
N VAL A 147 11.26 3.31 -0.16
CA VAL A 147 10.86 2.13 -0.94
C VAL A 147 12.05 1.60 -1.74
N ALA A 148 12.78 2.45 -2.47
CA ALA A 148 13.92 2.03 -3.27
C ALA A 148 15.03 1.41 -2.42
N ALA A 149 15.35 1.99 -1.26
CA ALA A 149 16.35 1.46 -0.34
C ALA A 149 15.93 0.11 0.24
N ALA A 150 14.66 -0.04 0.65
CA ALA A 150 14.14 -1.29 1.16
C ALA A 150 14.18 -2.41 0.09
N MET A 151 13.76 -2.11 -1.14
CA MET A 151 13.84 -3.06 -2.26
C MET A 151 15.30 -3.43 -2.58
N GLY A 152 16.21 -2.46 -2.60
CA GLY A 152 17.64 -2.70 -2.83
C GLY A 152 18.32 -3.56 -1.76
N ALA A 153 17.78 -3.55 -0.53
CA ALA A 153 18.23 -4.39 0.59
C ALA A 153 17.55 -5.78 0.63
N GLY A 154 16.70 -6.08 -0.35
CA GLY A 154 16.07 -7.40 -0.52
C GLY A 154 14.69 -7.54 0.13
N ALA A 155 13.94 -6.44 0.29
CA ALA A 155 12.51 -6.54 0.59
C ALA A 155 11.77 -7.28 -0.54
N LEU A 156 10.75 -8.04 -0.15
CA LEU A 156 9.87 -8.76 -1.07
C LEU A 156 8.96 -7.79 -1.83
N GLY A 157 8.55 -6.70 -1.17
CA GLY A 157 7.81 -5.61 -1.78
C GLY A 157 7.69 -4.44 -0.80
N ALA A 158 7.62 -3.22 -1.31
CA ALA A 158 7.49 -2.03 -0.48
C ALA A 158 6.62 -0.97 -1.16
N ARG A 159 5.91 -0.18 -0.35
CA ARG A 159 5.06 0.92 -0.82
C ARG A 159 4.84 1.99 0.23
N MET A 160 4.51 3.20 -0.20
CA MET A 160 3.91 4.19 0.70
C MET A 160 2.52 3.74 1.21
N ILE A 161 2.16 4.19 2.41
CA ILE A 161 0.86 3.98 3.06
C ILE A 161 0.21 5.29 3.50
N GLY A 162 -1.11 5.26 3.69
CA GLY A 162 -1.89 6.44 4.07
C GLY A 162 -2.16 7.37 2.89
N GLY A 163 -2.38 8.65 3.18
CA GLY A 163 -2.80 9.64 2.18
C GLY A 163 -1.71 10.14 1.23
N GLY A 164 -0.44 9.79 1.50
CA GLY A 164 0.72 10.29 0.77
C GLY A 164 1.15 11.68 1.17
N PHE A 165 2.02 12.28 0.34
CA PHE A 165 2.65 13.57 0.56
C PHE A 165 3.39 13.56 1.90
N GLY A 166 4.31 12.62 2.07
CA GLY A 166 4.93 12.30 3.36
C GLY A 166 4.23 11.16 4.10
N GLY A 167 4.48 11.07 5.40
CA GLY A 167 4.00 9.97 6.25
C GLY A 167 4.94 8.77 6.21
N SER A 168 4.40 7.59 5.93
CA SER A 168 5.15 6.34 6.08
C SER A 168 5.11 5.46 4.84
N ALA A 169 6.13 4.63 4.71
CA ALA A 169 6.15 3.47 3.83
C ALA A 169 6.08 2.17 4.64
N ILE A 170 5.74 1.08 3.98
CA ILE A 170 5.87 -0.28 4.49
C ILE A 170 6.76 -1.11 3.56
N ALA A 171 7.49 -2.06 4.14
CA ALA A 171 8.24 -3.07 3.42
C ALA A 171 7.93 -4.47 3.98
N LEU A 172 7.52 -5.38 3.11
CA LEU A 172 7.38 -6.81 3.42
C LEU A 172 8.75 -7.46 3.27
N ILE A 173 9.24 -8.08 4.33
CA ILE A 173 10.59 -8.64 4.39
C ILE A 173 10.58 -10.01 5.07
N HIS A 174 11.64 -10.80 4.87
CA HIS A 174 11.88 -11.92 5.77
C HIS A 174 12.31 -11.40 7.14
N ALA A 175 11.90 -12.09 8.21
CA ALA A 175 12.14 -11.66 9.58
C ALA A 175 13.63 -11.47 9.92
N TYR A 176 14.53 -12.22 9.27
CA TYR A 176 15.98 -12.09 9.48
C TYR A 176 16.59 -10.85 8.80
N GLN A 177 15.84 -10.12 7.97
CA GLN A 177 16.33 -8.95 7.22
C GLN A 177 16.02 -7.62 7.90
N VAL A 178 15.39 -7.62 9.09
CA VAL A 178 14.95 -6.39 9.79
C VAL A 178 16.08 -5.37 9.89
N ASP A 179 17.23 -5.77 10.45
CA ASP A 179 18.36 -4.87 10.65
C ASP A 179 18.98 -4.42 9.31
N LEU A 180 19.17 -5.36 8.37
CA LEU A 180 19.75 -5.07 7.06
C LEU A 180 18.93 -4.03 6.27
N VAL A 181 17.61 -4.20 6.23
CA VAL A 181 16.71 -3.30 5.52
C VAL A 181 16.60 -1.97 6.26
N GLY A 182 16.52 -1.98 7.59
CA GLY A 182 16.50 -0.76 8.40
C GLY A 182 17.76 0.09 8.20
N ASP A 183 18.94 -0.52 8.28
CA ASP A 183 20.23 0.16 8.08
C ASP A 183 20.36 0.76 6.67
N ALA A 184 19.91 0.02 5.65
CA ALA A 184 19.95 0.50 4.27
C ALA A 184 19.06 1.73 4.07
N VAL A 185 17.86 1.74 4.64
CA VAL A 185 16.94 2.88 4.58
C VAL A 185 17.51 4.08 5.33
N THR A 186 18.04 3.87 6.54
CA THR A 186 18.68 4.95 7.34
C THR A 186 19.87 5.55 6.61
N ALA A 187 20.73 4.72 6.02
CA ALA A 187 21.86 5.18 5.21
C ALA A 187 21.40 6.00 4.00
N ALA A 188 20.39 5.52 3.25
CA ALA A 188 19.85 6.22 2.11
C ALA A 188 19.25 7.59 2.49
N PHE A 189 18.55 7.67 3.62
CA PHE A 189 18.03 8.93 4.15
C PHE A 189 19.16 9.92 4.50
N ALA A 190 20.23 9.44 5.14
CA ALA A 190 21.40 10.25 5.47
C ALA A 190 22.12 10.76 4.23
N GLU A 191 22.28 9.93 3.19
CA GLU A 191 22.91 10.32 1.91
C GLU A 191 22.14 11.43 1.19
N HIS A 192 20.82 11.45 1.31
CA HIS A 192 19.96 12.50 0.75
C HIS A 192 19.84 13.74 1.67
N GLY A 193 20.44 13.71 2.86
CA GLY A 193 20.33 14.79 3.84
C GLY A 193 18.93 14.91 4.47
N PHE A 194 18.14 13.84 4.43
CA PHE A 194 16.83 13.80 5.08
C PHE A 194 16.97 13.64 6.59
N ARG A 195 15.87 13.93 7.29
CA ARG A 195 15.77 13.60 8.71
C ARG A 195 15.76 12.08 8.86
N GLU A 196 16.48 11.57 9.86
CA GLU A 196 16.48 10.14 10.17
C GLU A 196 15.04 9.59 10.35
N PRO A 197 14.68 8.51 9.66
CA PRO A 197 13.34 7.93 9.75
C PRO A 197 13.17 7.10 11.04
N ASP A 198 11.94 6.95 11.52
CA ASP A 198 11.65 5.94 12.53
C ASP A 198 11.28 4.63 11.83
N ILE A 199 11.98 3.55 12.15
CA ILE A 199 11.78 2.24 11.53
C ILE A 199 11.45 1.21 12.60
N PHE A 200 10.37 0.46 12.42
CA PHE A 200 9.96 -0.58 13.35
C PHE A 200 9.14 -1.68 12.67
N ALA A 201 9.29 -2.91 13.15
CA ALA A 201 8.47 -4.03 12.69
C ALA A 201 7.10 -4.02 13.37
N VAL A 202 6.06 -4.41 12.63
CA VAL A 202 4.69 -4.51 13.13
C VAL A 202 4.06 -5.86 12.77
N SER A 203 3.07 -6.25 13.58
CA SER A 203 2.19 -7.40 13.35
C SER A 203 0.73 -6.94 13.39
N ALA A 204 -0.18 -7.68 12.75
CA ALA A 204 -1.60 -7.35 12.76
C ALA A 204 -2.20 -7.48 14.18
N GLY A 205 -2.56 -6.35 14.77
CA GLY A 205 -3.15 -6.26 16.12
C GLY A 205 -4.69 -6.23 16.12
N GLY A 206 -5.27 -6.52 17.27
CA GLY A 206 -6.71 -6.39 17.50
C GLY A 206 -7.18 -4.93 17.49
N GLY A 207 -8.45 -4.73 17.17
CA GLY A 207 -9.09 -3.41 17.18
C GLY A 207 -9.27 -2.83 18.59
N ALA A 208 -9.79 -1.61 18.67
CA ALA A 208 -10.03 -0.92 19.93
C ALA A 208 -10.88 -1.76 20.89
N ALA A 209 -10.37 -2.00 22.08
CA ALA A 209 -11.05 -2.77 23.12
C ALA A 209 -10.93 -2.07 24.48
N ARG A 210 -11.90 -2.32 25.35
CA ARG A 210 -11.77 -1.94 26.76
C ARG A 210 -10.91 -2.98 27.45
N PHE A 211 -9.82 -2.54 28.08
CA PHE A 211 -9.08 -3.36 29.03
C PHE A 211 -9.72 -3.16 30.40
N ASP A 212 -10.12 -4.26 31.04
CA ASP A 212 -10.61 -4.26 32.42
C ASP A 212 -9.44 -4.23 33.42
#